data_AF-A0A1H2TIU5-F1
#
_entry.id   AF-A0A1H2TIU5-F1
#
_cell.length_a   1.000
_cell.length_b   1.000
_cell.length_c   1.000
_cell.angle_alpha   90.00
_cell.angle_beta   90.00
_cell.angle_gamma   90.00
#
_symmetry.space_group_name_H-M   'P 1'
#
loop_
_entity.id
_entity.type
_entity.pdbx_description
1 polymer ?
#
loop_
_entity_poly.entity_id
_entity_poly.type
_entity_poly.pdbx_seq_one_letter_code
_entity_poly.pdbx_strand_id
1 'polypeptide(L)'
;MKLNRLVVLIASMFETLVLGCVVFVCLKNWYPGVYFDLFGSSLNLAFLVVALLVLGPFLNVLVYKKDRTSYINDLSVIYLLKFCVLILWLHNFYSQRPILLVFSVDRLVVVQAHQVPLGQLPPEIAVMILNSKQPPVVAARKFAGDDVGMMIQVMAGAPDIEYRPTQYERFDYQRKDFLERLCVGGIASALEQSAFMTECFVVEAPLVYKADQYATAVFEVEQAILSQVLAKDPW
;
A
#
# COMPACT_ATOMS: atom_id res chain seq x y z
N MET A 1 -4.23 45.72 13.67
CA MET A 1 -5.30 44.76 13.28
C MET A 1 -5.59 43.84 14.47
N LYS A 2 -6.77 43.93 15.10
CA LYS A 2 -7.19 43.00 16.17
C LYS A 2 -7.42 41.63 15.54
N LEU A 3 -6.69 40.61 15.97
CA LEU A 3 -6.82 39.26 15.41
C LEU A 3 -8.10 38.62 15.98
N ASN A 4 -9.14 38.52 15.16
CA ASN A 4 -10.41 37.92 15.59
C ASN A 4 -10.28 36.40 15.70
N ARG A 5 -10.78 35.79 16.78
CA ARG A 5 -10.76 34.33 17.00
C ARG A 5 -11.34 33.56 15.82
N LEU A 6 -12.43 34.08 15.23
CA LEU A 6 -13.06 33.49 14.05
C LEU A 6 -12.13 33.45 12.84
N VAL A 7 -11.32 34.50 12.61
CA VAL A 7 -10.40 34.56 11.48
C VAL A 7 -9.29 33.50 11.61
N VAL A 8 -8.78 33.29 12.83
CA VAL A 8 -7.77 32.24 13.09
C VAL A 8 -8.37 30.86 12.85
N LEU A 9 -9.57 30.60 13.35
CA LEU A 9 -10.23 29.32 13.20
C LEU A 9 -10.51 29.00 11.72
N ILE A 10 -11.06 29.95 10.97
CA ILE A 10 -11.32 29.80 9.53
C ILE A 10 -10.01 29.56 8.77
N ALA A 11 -8.95 30.32 9.07
CA ALA A 11 -7.65 30.14 8.43
C ALA A 11 -7.07 28.74 8.70
N SER A 12 -7.13 28.27 9.94
CA SER A 12 -6.61 26.95 10.33
C SER A 12 -7.43 25.79 9.75
N MET A 13 -8.75 25.95 9.62
CA MET A 13 -9.61 24.99 8.93
C MET A 13 -9.30 24.93 7.43
N PHE A 14 -9.19 26.08 6.77
CA PHE A 14 -8.85 26.16 5.35
C PHE A 14 -7.50 25.52 5.05
N GLU A 15 -6.49 25.83 5.86
CA GLU A 15 -5.17 25.21 5.76
C GLU A 15 -5.22 23.69 5.94
N THR A 16 -5.95 23.20 6.93
CA THR A 16 -6.11 21.74 7.15
C THR A 16 -6.79 21.05 5.97
N LEU A 17 -7.79 21.70 5.37
CA LEU A 17 -8.44 21.21 4.16
C LEU A 17 -7.44 21.12 3.00
N VAL A 18 -6.64 22.17 2.77
CA VAL A 18 -5.62 22.19 1.72
C VAL A 18 -4.59 21.06 1.93
N LEU A 19 -4.09 20.88 3.16
CA LEU A 19 -3.15 19.80 3.48
C LEU A 19 -3.78 18.41 3.26
N GLY A 20 -5.03 18.22 3.68
CA GLY A 20 -5.77 16.99 3.44
C GLY A 20 -5.92 16.67 1.94
N CYS A 21 -6.24 17.68 1.12
CA CYS A 21 -6.32 17.53 -0.34
C CYS A 21 -4.97 17.17 -0.96
N VAL A 22 -3.87 17.79 -0.53
CA VAL A 22 -2.52 17.45 -1.00
C VAL A 22 -2.18 15.99 -0.67
N VAL A 23 -2.41 15.56 0.57
CA VAL A 23 -2.16 14.16 0.97
C VAL A 23 -3.04 13.20 0.19
N PHE A 24 -4.31 13.53 -0.05
CA PHE A 24 -5.21 12.71 -0.86
C PHE A 24 -4.66 12.48 -2.28
N VAL A 25 -4.16 13.54 -2.93
CA VAL A 25 -3.52 13.43 -4.26
C VAL A 25 -2.26 12.57 -4.19
N CYS A 26 -1.41 12.75 -3.18
CA CYS A 26 -0.24 11.90 -2.98
C CYS A 26 -0.63 10.42 -2.80
N LEU A 27 -1.64 10.13 -1.98
CA LEU A 27 -2.12 8.77 -1.76
C LEU A 27 -2.69 8.13 -3.02
N LYS A 28 -3.45 8.87 -3.83
CA LYS A 28 -3.95 8.36 -5.12
C LYS A 28 -2.82 8.05 -6.10
N ASN A 29 -1.72 8.79 -6.03
CA ASN A 29 -0.55 8.52 -6.85
C ASN A 29 0.28 7.33 -6.32
N TRP A 30 0.41 7.18 -5.00
CA TRP A 30 1.20 6.09 -4.39
C TRP A 30 0.45 4.76 -4.28
N TYR A 31 -0.88 4.79 -4.21
CA TYR A 31 -1.75 3.62 -4.11
C TYR A 31 -2.74 3.64 -5.29
N PRO A 32 -2.31 3.25 -6.49
CA PRO A 32 -3.15 3.32 -7.68
C PRO A 32 -4.28 2.30 -7.66
N GLY A 33 -5.44 2.64 -8.23
CA GLY A 33 -6.55 1.71 -8.45
C GLY A 33 -7.01 0.96 -7.18
N VAL A 34 -7.14 -0.36 -7.29
CA VAL A 34 -7.57 -1.29 -6.24
C VAL A 34 -6.74 -1.24 -4.97
N TYR A 35 -5.46 -0.86 -5.07
CA TYR A 35 -4.56 -0.82 -3.91
C TYR A 35 -4.96 0.27 -2.90
N PHE A 36 -5.64 1.34 -3.35
CA PHE A 36 -6.12 2.39 -2.44
C PHE A 36 -7.11 1.85 -1.41
N ASP A 37 -8.07 1.05 -1.88
CA ASP A 37 -9.11 0.45 -1.02
C ASP A 37 -8.56 -0.78 -0.29
N LEU A 38 -7.65 -1.54 -0.93
CA LEU A 38 -6.97 -2.69 -0.32
C LEU A 38 -6.17 -2.30 0.94
N PHE A 39 -5.50 -1.15 0.96
CA PHE A 39 -4.76 -0.71 2.15
C PHE A 39 -5.59 0.10 3.15
N GLY A 40 -6.88 0.34 2.87
CA GLY A 40 -7.74 1.17 3.70
C GLY A 40 -7.26 2.62 3.75
N SER A 41 -6.66 3.11 2.66
CA SER A 41 -6.02 4.43 2.61
C SER A 41 -7.00 5.58 2.86
N SER A 42 -8.29 5.40 2.59
CA SER A 42 -9.36 6.34 2.94
C SER A 42 -9.51 6.52 4.46
N LEU A 43 -9.53 5.42 5.22
CA LEU A 43 -9.61 5.43 6.68
C LEU A 43 -8.34 6.07 7.27
N ASN A 44 -7.18 5.71 6.75
CA ASN A 44 -5.90 6.28 7.19
C ASN A 44 -5.83 7.79 6.93
N LEU A 45 -6.30 8.26 5.77
CA LEU A 45 -6.43 9.69 5.47
C LEU A 45 -7.39 10.38 6.44
N ALA A 46 -8.53 9.77 6.76
CA ALA A 46 -9.48 10.32 7.71
C ALA A 46 -8.84 10.50 9.10
N PHE A 47 -8.09 9.51 9.59
CA PHE A 47 -7.34 9.64 10.85
C PHE A 47 -6.31 10.77 10.82
N LEU A 48 -5.57 10.93 9.72
CA LEU A 48 -4.64 12.04 9.56
C LEU A 48 -5.36 13.39 9.61
N VAL A 49 -6.47 13.55 8.87
CA VAL A 49 -7.23 14.80 8.84
C VAL A 49 -7.80 15.12 10.23
N VAL A 50 -8.32 14.12 10.95
CA VAL A 50 -8.77 14.30 12.34
C VAL A 50 -7.62 14.76 13.23
N ALA A 51 -6.44 14.13 13.14
CA ALA A 51 -5.27 14.57 13.89
C ALA A 51 -4.87 16.02 13.58
N LEU A 52 -4.91 16.43 12.31
CA LEU A 52 -4.64 17.81 11.90
C LEU A 52 -5.70 18.80 12.39
N LEU A 53 -6.97 18.39 12.48
CA LEU A 53 -8.06 19.21 13.03
C LEU A 53 -7.94 19.40 14.55
N VAL A 54 -7.49 18.37 15.27
CA VAL A 54 -7.22 18.47 16.71
C VAL A 54 -5.99 19.35 16.96
N LEU A 55 -4.91 19.15 16.20
CA LEU A 55 -3.68 19.91 16.39
C LEU A 55 -3.78 21.36 15.92
N GLY A 56 -4.55 21.64 14.87
CA GLY A 56 -4.72 23.01 14.36
C GLY A 56 -5.86 23.74 15.06
N PRO A 57 -7.09 23.70 14.52
CA PRO A 57 -8.24 24.45 15.03
C PRO A 57 -8.47 24.32 16.54
N PHE A 58 -8.38 23.12 17.10
CA PHE A 58 -8.72 22.88 18.50
C PHE A 58 -7.66 23.44 19.47
N LEU A 59 -6.36 23.15 19.24
CA LEU A 59 -5.29 23.76 20.04
C LEU A 59 -5.21 25.28 19.85
N ASN A 60 -5.43 25.78 18.64
CA ASN A 60 -5.44 27.22 18.38
C ASN A 60 -6.51 27.96 19.20
N VAL A 61 -7.68 27.36 19.41
CA VAL A 61 -8.73 27.94 20.27
C VAL A 61 -8.31 27.91 21.73
N LEU A 62 -7.70 26.82 22.20
CA LEU A 62 -7.30 26.64 23.59
C LEU A 62 -6.20 27.64 24.01
N VAL A 63 -5.25 27.90 23.12
CA VAL A 63 -4.07 28.74 23.40
C VAL A 63 -4.30 30.22 23.07
N TYR A 64 -5.49 30.58 22.56
CA TYR A 64 -5.77 31.96 22.17
C TYR A 64 -5.62 32.96 23.33
N LYS A 65 -4.66 33.88 23.20
CA LYS A 65 -4.41 35.00 24.11
C LYS A 65 -4.65 36.33 23.40
N LYS A 66 -5.11 37.34 24.15
CA LYS A 66 -5.35 38.70 23.64
C LYS A 66 -4.04 39.46 23.36
N ASP A 67 -2.96 39.08 24.06
CA ASP A 67 -1.62 39.64 23.84
C ASP A 67 -0.95 39.04 22.60
N ARG A 68 -0.61 39.94 21.66
CA ARG A 68 -0.22 39.58 20.30
C ARG A 68 1.11 38.81 20.22
N THR A 69 2.09 39.13 21.06
CA THR A 69 3.46 38.62 20.93
C THR A 69 3.61 37.19 21.45
N SER A 70 3.08 36.89 22.65
CA SER A 70 3.06 35.52 23.18
C SER A 70 2.22 34.59 22.31
N TYR A 71 1.11 35.09 21.76
CA TYR A 71 0.21 34.30 20.93
C TYR A 71 0.84 33.87 19.59
N ILE A 72 1.67 34.71 18.96
CA ILE A 72 2.37 34.35 17.72
C ILE A 72 3.43 33.26 17.97
N ASN A 73 4.13 33.32 19.11
CA ASN A 73 5.09 32.28 19.49
C ASN A 73 4.38 30.94 19.79
N ASP A 74 3.25 30.98 20.47
CA ASP A 74 2.49 29.76 20.76
C ASP A 74 1.95 29.12 19.47
N LEU A 75 1.48 29.94 18.52
CA LEU A 75 1.06 29.49 17.20
C LEU A 75 2.20 28.83 16.42
N SER A 76 3.41 29.41 16.43
CA SER A 76 4.52 28.85 15.65
C SER A 76 4.88 27.42 16.11
N VAL A 77 4.81 27.16 17.41
CA VAL A 77 5.02 25.81 17.97
C VAL A 77 3.93 24.84 17.50
N ILE A 78 2.66 25.26 17.50
CA ILE A 78 1.54 24.44 17.01
C ILE A 78 1.74 24.10 15.53
N TYR A 79 2.10 25.08 14.72
CA TYR A 79 2.39 24.90 13.30
C TYR A 79 3.54 23.93 13.08
N LEU A 80 4.65 24.08 13.80
CA LEU A 80 5.78 23.16 13.72
C LEU A 80 5.38 21.72 14.05
N LEU A 81 4.61 21.52 15.12
CA LEU A 81 4.14 20.20 15.51
C LEU A 81 3.21 19.59 14.45
N LYS A 82 2.32 20.39 13.86
CA LYS A 82 1.46 19.96 12.74
C LYS A 82 2.28 19.52 11.52
N PHE A 83 3.32 20.29 11.17
CA PHE A 83 4.23 19.92 10.08
C PHE A 83 5.01 18.64 10.38
N CYS A 84 5.50 18.45 11.61
CA CYS A 84 6.18 17.21 12.01
C CYS A 84 5.26 15.99 11.84
N VAL A 85 4.01 16.09 12.31
CA VAL A 85 3.02 15.01 12.15
C VAL A 85 2.77 14.71 10.68
N LEU A 86 2.61 15.73 9.84
CA LEU A 86 2.39 15.57 8.41
C LEU A 86 3.58 14.87 7.73
N ILE A 87 4.81 15.27 8.04
CA ILE A 87 6.03 14.67 7.48
C ILE A 87 6.13 13.20 7.88
N LEU A 88 5.91 12.87 9.16
CA LEU A 88 5.96 11.50 9.66
C LEU A 88 4.91 10.61 8.99
N TRP A 89 3.69 11.12 8.82
CA TRP A 89 2.62 10.39 8.12
C TRP A 89 2.93 10.18 6.64
N LEU A 90 3.37 11.22 5.94
CA LEU A 90 3.78 11.12 4.54
C LEU A 90 4.92 10.12 4.35
N HIS A 91 5.91 10.14 5.24
CA HIS A 91 7.02 9.19 5.22
C HIS A 91 6.56 7.74 5.41
N ASN A 92 5.64 7.49 6.35
CA ASN A 92 5.05 6.17 6.56
C ASN A 92 4.30 5.69 5.33
N PHE A 93 3.40 6.51 4.78
CA PHE A 93 2.64 6.16 3.58
C PHE A 93 3.53 5.92 2.36
N TYR A 94 4.55 6.75 2.17
CA TYR A 94 5.49 6.60 1.08
C TYR A 94 6.27 5.28 1.20
N SER A 95 6.70 4.92 2.42
CA SER A 95 7.45 3.68 2.67
C SER A 95 6.58 2.43 2.54
N GLN A 96 5.27 2.54 2.83
CA GLN A 96 4.29 1.46 2.73
C GLN A 96 3.61 1.35 1.36
N ARG A 97 4.04 2.15 0.37
CA ARG A 97 3.44 2.10 -0.96
C ARG A 97 3.65 0.72 -1.60
N PRO A 98 2.63 0.15 -2.27
CA PRO A 98 2.78 -1.08 -3.03
C PRO A 98 3.72 -0.82 -4.21
N ILE A 99 4.69 -1.70 -4.42
CA ILE A 99 5.65 -1.59 -5.51
C ILE A 99 5.60 -2.76 -6.47
N LEU A 100 5.21 -3.95 -6.02
CA LEU A 100 5.19 -5.17 -6.79
C LEU A 100 4.02 -6.04 -6.38
N LEU A 101 3.51 -6.81 -7.33
CA LEU A 101 2.65 -7.95 -7.07
C LEU A 101 3.44 -9.22 -7.39
N VAL A 102 3.80 -9.98 -6.36
CA VAL A 102 4.67 -11.15 -6.48
C VAL A 102 3.84 -12.42 -6.42
N PHE A 103 3.90 -13.25 -7.46
CA PHE A 103 3.39 -14.61 -7.39
C PHE A 103 4.38 -15.50 -6.63
N SER A 104 3.93 -16.04 -5.49
CA SER A 104 4.67 -16.96 -4.64
C SER A 104 3.93 -18.28 -4.56
N VAL A 105 4.35 -19.26 -5.38
CA VAL A 105 3.90 -20.67 -5.37
C VAL A 105 2.40 -20.87 -5.63
N ASP A 106 1.53 -20.44 -4.73
CA ASP A 106 0.08 -20.63 -4.74
C ASP A 106 -0.71 -19.35 -4.49
N ARG A 107 -0.04 -18.21 -4.24
CA ARG A 107 -0.69 -16.95 -3.88
C ARG A 107 -0.02 -15.75 -4.51
N LEU A 108 -0.75 -14.66 -4.61
CA LEU A 108 -0.24 -13.34 -4.95
C LEU A 108 0.09 -12.58 -3.67
N VAL A 109 1.21 -11.87 -3.66
CA VAL A 109 1.68 -11.07 -2.52
C VAL A 109 1.94 -9.65 -2.98
N VAL A 110 1.24 -8.68 -2.40
CA VAL A 110 1.54 -7.27 -2.60
C VAL A 110 2.75 -6.91 -1.74
N VAL A 111 3.85 -6.61 -2.41
CA VAL A 111 5.09 -6.22 -1.74
C VAL A 111 5.18 -4.70 -1.69
N GLN A 112 5.39 -4.18 -0.49
CA GLN A 112 5.54 -2.76 -0.19
C GLN A 112 7.01 -2.34 -0.21
N ALA A 113 7.28 -1.06 -0.46
CA ALA A 113 8.66 -0.55 -0.61
C ALA A 113 9.57 -0.82 0.60
N HIS A 114 9.03 -0.81 1.83
CA HIS A 114 9.81 -1.08 3.04
C HIS A 114 10.11 -2.58 3.28
N GLN A 115 9.43 -3.49 2.59
CA GLN A 115 9.57 -4.94 2.82
C GLN A 115 10.78 -5.52 2.08
N VAL A 116 11.35 -4.77 1.15
CA VAL A 116 12.45 -5.24 0.30
C VAL A 116 13.54 -4.19 0.15
N PRO A 117 14.82 -4.61 0.16
CA PRO A 117 15.92 -3.71 -0.13
C PRO A 117 15.92 -3.36 -1.62
N LEU A 118 15.39 -2.18 -1.97
CA LEU A 118 15.25 -1.72 -3.36
C LEU A 118 16.59 -1.70 -4.13
N GLY A 119 17.71 -1.50 -3.43
CA GLY A 119 19.05 -1.53 -4.04
C GLY A 119 19.52 -2.92 -4.50
N GLN A 120 18.80 -3.99 -4.13
CA GLN A 120 19.10 -5.38 -4.54
C GLN A 120 18.13 -5.87 -5.61
N LEU A 121 17.22 -5.02 -6.10
CA LEU A 121 16.30 -5.39 -7.18
C LEU A 121 17.08 -5.69 -8.47
N PRO A 122 16.72 -6.77 -9.18
CA PRO A 122 17.25 -7.01 -10.51
C PRO A 122 16.94 -5.80 -11.42
N PRO A 123 17.88 -5.36 -12.28
CA PRO A 123 17.69 -4.19 -13.13
C PRO A 123 16.43 -4.24 -13.99
N GLU A 124 16.07 -5.42 -14.49
CA GLU A 124 14.87 -5.63 -15.30
C GLU A 124 13.58 -5.31 -14.52
N ILE A 125 13.51 -5.74 -13.27
CA ILE A 125 12.36 -5.50 -12.39
C ILE A 125 12.31 -4.03 -11.98
N ALA A 126 13.46 -3.41 -11.69
CA ALA A 126 13.53 -1.99 -11.38
C ALA A 126 12.99 -1.12 -12.54
N VAL A 127 13.35 -1.45 -13.79
CA VAL A 127 12.82 -0.76 -14.98
C VAL A 127 11.31 -0.98 -15.14
N MET A 128 10.81 -2.18 -14.83
CA MET A 128 9.38 -2.49 -14.88
C MET A 128 8.59 -1.64 -13.88
N ILE A 129 9.10 -1.46 -12.66
CA ILE A 129 8.49 -0.57 -11.65
C ILE A 129 8.46 0.88 -12.14
N LEU A 130 9.54 1.36 -12.77
CA LEU A 130 9.64 2.75 -13.24
C LEU A 130 8.71 3.07 -14.42
N ASN A 131 8.50 2.10 -15.31
CA ASN A 131 7.68 2.29 -16.51
C ASN A 131 6.19 2.03 -16.28
N SER A 132 5.82 1.42 -15.15
CA SER A 132 4.44 1.08 -14.85
C SER A 132 3.77 2.11 -13.93
N LYS A 133 2.50 2.40 -14.20
CA LYS A 133 1.66 3.22 -13.31
C LYS A 133 1.07 2.42 -12.15
N GLN A 134 1.07 1.10 -12.24
CA GLN A 134 0.58 0.18 -11.22
C GLN A 134 1.69 -0.80 -10.83
N PRO A 135 1.67 -1.36 -9.61
CA PRO A 135 2.60 -2.39 -9.20
C PRO A 135 2.65 -3.52 -10.24
N PRO A 136 3.78 -3.72 -10.94
CA PRO A 136 3.86 -4.75 -11.95
C PRO A 136 3.94 -6.13 -11.32
N VAL A 137 3.55 -7.15 -12.09
CA VAL A 137 3.51 -8.53 -11.63
C VAL A 137 4.81 -9.23 -11.93
N VAL A 138 5.37 -9.87 -10.92
CA VAL A 138 6.60 -10.66 -10.99
C VAL A 138 6.37 -12.01 -10.34
N ALA A 139 7.21 -12.99 -10.63
CA ALA A 139 7.17 -14.29 -9.97
C ALA A 139 8.40 -14.44 -9.06
N ALA A 140 8.21 -15.06 -7.90
CA ALA A 140 9.31 -15.48 -7.04
C ALA A 140 9.74 -16.90 -7.44
N ARG A 141 11.04 -17.10 -7.69
CA ARG A 141 11.60 -18.43 -7.95
C ARG A 141 11.44 -19.32 -6.73
N LYS A 142 10.91 -20.52 -6.95
CA LYS A 142 10.85 -21.56 -5.92
C LYS A 142 12.27 -22.00 -5.55
N PHE A 143 12.48 -22.33 -4.28
CA PHE A 143 13.71 -22.99 -3.84
C PHE A 143 13.92 -24.29 -4.60
N ALA A 144 15.15 -24.51 -5.08
CA ALA A 144 15.57 -25.82 -5.53
C ALA A 144 15.52 -26.77 -4.32
N GLY A 145 15.04 -28.00 -4.52
CA GLY A 145 14.77 -28.94 -3.42
C GLY A 145 16.02 -29.37 -2.63
N ASP A 146 17.20 -29.08 -3.17
CA ASP A 146 18.52 -29.32 -2.60
C ASP A 146 19.10 -28.13 -1.83
N ASP A 147 18.47 -26.94 -1.87
CA ASP A 147 18.92 -25.75 -1.15
C ASP A 147 18.40 -25.71 0.31
N VAL A 148 18.85 -26.70 1.09
CA VAL A 148 18.53 -26.83 2.52
C VAL A 148 19.00 -25.62 3.33
N GLY A 149 20.07 -24.96 2.89
CA GLY A 149 20.63 -23.78 3.56
C GLY A 149 19.63 -22.62 3.58
N MET A 150 18.97 -22.33 2.47
CA MET A 150 17.93 -21.30 2.44
C MET A 150 16.68 -21.69 3.24
N MET A 151 16.30 -22.97 3.28
CA MET A 151 15.19 -23.43 4.12
C MET A 151 15.47 -23.17 5.61
N ILE A 152 16.68 -23.51 6.08
CA ILE A 152 17.10 -23.24 7.46
C ILE A 152 17.05 -21.74 7.77
N GLN A 153 17.47 -20.89 6.85
CA GLN A 153 17.41 -19.44 7.05
C GLN A 153 15.98 -18.93 7.21
N VAL A 154 15.04 -19.38 6.37
CA VAL A 154 13.62 -19.02 6.49
C VAL A 154 13.07 -19.49 7.84
N MET A 155 13.36 -20.73 8.23
CA MET A 155 12.96 -21.25 9.56
C MET A 155 13.57 -20.46 10.72
N ALA A 156 14.76 -19.87 10.52
CA ALA A 156 15.42 -18.99 11.49
C ALA A 156 14.87 -17.55 11.50
N GLY A 157 13.81 -17.26 10.72
CA GLY A 157 13.15 -15.96 10.66
C GLY A 157 13.65 -15.03 9.55
N ALA A 158 14.44 -15.53 8.59
CA ALA A 158 14.75 -14.76 7.40
C ALA A 158 13.50 -14.56 6.52
N PRO A 159 13.42 -13.48 5.71
CA PRO A 159 12.28 -13.23 4.85
C PRO A 159 12.01 -14.38 3.88
N ASP A 160 10.73 -14.63 3.57
CA ASP A 160 10.28 -15.60 2.57
C ASP A 160 10.64 -15.20 1.13
N ILE A 161 10.43 -16.09 0.16
CA ILE A 161 10.80 -15.88 -1.26
C ILE A 161 10.15 -14.65 -1.87
N GLU A 162 8.91 -14.34 -1.48
CA GLU A 162 8.18 -13.14 -1.91
C GLU A 162 8.85 -11.84 -1.48
N TYR A 163 9.72 -11.85 -0.47
CA TYR A 163 10.40 -10.65 0.05
C TYR A 163 11.92 -10.67 -0.26
N ARG A 164 12.37 -11.52 -1.19
CA ARG A 164 13.78 -11.62 -1.61
C ARG A 164 13.95 -11.11 -3.04
N PRO A 165 14.51 -9.91 -3.25
CA PRO A 165 14.68 -9.34 -4.59
C PRO A 165 15.48 -10.23 -5.55
N THR A 166 16.44 -10.99 -5.03
CA THR A 166 17.27 -11.93 -5.82
C THR A 166 16.50 -13.11 -6.39
N GLN A 167 15.28 -13.36 -5.91
CA GLN A 167 14.41 -14.42 -6.39
C GLN A 167 13.38 -13.95 -7.40
N TYR A 168 13.32 -12.65 -7.70
CA TYR A 168 12.35 -12.13 -8.67
C TYR A 168 12.76 -12.44 -10.10
N GLU A 169 11.78 -12.89 -10.87
CA GLU A 169 11.86 -13.06 -12.31
C GLU A 169 10.57 -12.59 -12.98
N ARG A 170 10.59 -12.49 -14.30
CA ARG A 170 9.41 -12.10 -15.07
C ARG A 170 8.29 -13.12 -14.88
N PHE A 171 7.07 -12.62 -14.68
CA PHE A 171 5.88 -13.45 -14.54
C PHE A 171 5.69 -14.43 -15.71
N ASP A 172 6.12 -14.04 -16.93
CA ASP A 172 6.05 -14.87 -18.13
C ASP A 172 6.70 -16.26 -17.98
N TYR A 173 7.77 -16.38 -17.18
CA TYR A 173 8.45 -17.65 -16.96
C TYR A 173 7.62 -18.65 -16.15
N GLN A 174 6.83 -18.17 -15.18
CA GLN A 174 5.96 -19.00 -14.32
C GLN A 174 4.48 -18.91 -14.69
N ARG A 175 4.14 -18.27 -15.82
CA ARG A 175 2.73 -18.10 -16.25
C ARG A 175 2.01 -19.44 -16.39
N LYS A 176 2.70 -20.48 -16.90
CA LYS A 176 2.12 -21.83 -17.04
C LYS A 176 1.81 -22.44 -15.69
N ASP A 177 2.77 -22.40 -14.76
CA ASP A 177 2.61 -22.91 -13.40
C ASP A 177 1.50 -22.17 -12.63
N PHE A 178 1.40 -20.86 -12.83
CA PHE A 178 0.32 -20.03 -12.29
C PHE A 178 -1.05 -20.52 -12.78
N LEU A 179 -1.20 -20.70 -14.10
CA LEU A 179 -2.43 -21.17 -14.71
C LEU A 179 -2.78 -22.60 -14.26
N GLU A 180 -1.82 -23.51 -14.21
CA GLU A 180 -2.06 -24.88 -13.75
C GLU A 180 -2.56 -24.91 -12.29
N ARG A 181 -1.97 -24.09 -11.42
CA ARG A 181 -2.32 -24.11 -9.99
C ARG A 181 -3.62 -23.39 -9.67
N LEU A 182 -3.83 -22.21 -10.25
CA LEU A 182 -4.95 -21.36 -9.87
C LEU A 182 -6.15 -21.49 -10.80
N CYS A 183 -5.95 -21.88 -12.07
CA CYS A 183 -7.06 -22.14 -12.98
C CYS A 183 -7.54 -23.59 -12.97
N VAL A 184 -6.59 -24.55 -12.89
CA VAL A 184 -6.93 -25.99 -12.94
C VAL A 184 -7.05 -26.59 -11.54
N GLY A 185 -6.23 -26.14 -10.59
CA GLY A 185 -6.24 -26.61 -9.19
C GLY A 185 -6.94 -25.69 -8.17
N GLY A 186 -7.40 -24.50 -8.59
CA GLY A 186 -7.95 -23.48 -7.69
C GLY A 186 -9.46 -23.58 -7.45
N ILE A 187 -9.95 -22.75 -6.53
CA ILE A 187 -11.31 -22.67 -5.94
C ILE A 187 -12.45 -22.46 -6.98
N ALA A 188 -12.15 -22.40 -8.28
CA ALA A 188 -13.13 -22.45 -9.38
C ALA A 188 -14.02 -23.73 -9.37
N SER A 189 -13.69 -24.73 -8.54
CA SER A 189 -14.56 -25.90 -8.31
C SER A 189 -15.56 -25.76 -7.16
N ALA A 190 -15.50 -24.69 -6.35
CA ALA A 190 -16.34 -24.52 -5.16
C ALA A 190 -17.44 -23.45 -5.29
N LEU A 191 -17.31 -22.49 -6.22
CA LEU A 191 -18.33 -21.46 -6.46
C LEU A 191 -18.75 -21.46 -7.94
N GLU A 192 -19.99 -21.91 -8.13
CA GLU A 192 -20.82 -21.79 -9.32
C GLU A 192 -20.44 -22.60 -10.57
N GLN A 193 -21.16 -23.72 -10.63
CA GLN A 193 -21.56 -24.50 -11.78
C GLN A 193 -22.37 -23.64 -12.79
N SER A 194 -21.76 -22.64 -13.42
CA SER A 194 -22.32 -21.99 -14.61
C SER A 194 -21.21 -21.56 -15.57
N ALA A 195 -20.81 -22.53 -16.40
CA ALA A 195 -20.48 -22.33 -17.81
C ALA A 195 -19.45 -21.24 -18.16
N PHE A 196 -18.16 -21.57 -18.09
CA PHE A 196 -17.25 -21.31 -19.22
C PHE A 196 -15.97 -22.17 -19.13
N MET A 197 -15.97 -23.29 -19.85
CA MET A 197 -14.77 -24.04 -20.22
C MET A 197 -14.11 -23.36 -21.44
N THR A 198 -13.66 -22.12 -21.29
CA THR A 198 -12.91 -21.43 -22.36
C THR A 198 -12.03 -20.34 -21.77
N GLU A 199 -10.72 -20.56 -21.83
CA GLU A 199 -9.62 -19.61 -21.52
C GLU A 199 -9.66 -18.98 -20.13
N CYS A 200 -8.65 -19.29 -19.32
CA CYS A 200 -8.47 -18.70 -18.00
C CYS A 200 -8.06 -17.22 -18.10
N PHE A 201 -9.01 -16.36 -18.47
CA PHE A 201 -8.82 -14.93 -18.65
C PHE A 201 -8.80 -14.21 -17.30
N VAL A 202 -9.64 -14.66 -16.37
CA VAL A 202 -9.81 -14.09 -15.03
C VAL A 202 -9.71 -15.19 -13.98
N VAL A 203 -8.95 -14.95 -12.92
CA VAL A 203 -8.67 -15.92 -11.85
C VAL A 203 -8.93 -15.30 -10.50
N GLU A 204 -9.66 -16.01 -9.64
CA GLU A 204 -9.69 -15.70 -8.22
C GLU A 204 -8.45 -16.28 -7.55
N ALA A 205 -7.59 -15.41 -7.02
CA ALA A 205 -6.34 -15.79 -6.39
C ALA A 205 -6.29 -15.33 -4.93
N PRO A 206 -5.73 -16.16 -4.02
CA PRO A 206 -5.38 -15.71 -2.68
C PRO A 206 -4.38 -14.56 -2.77
N LEU A 207 -4.64 -13.48 -2.04
CA LEU A 207 -3.86 -12.25 -2.01
C LEU A 207 -3.39 -11.94 -0.60
N VAL A 208 -2.09 -11.84 -0.40
CA VAL A 208 -1.47 -11.32 0.83
C VAL A 208 -1.09 -9.87 0.59
N TYR A 209 -1.43 -8.94 1.48
CA TYR A 209 -1.11 -7.52 1.26
C TYR A 209 -0.52 -6.79 2.46
N LYS A 210 -0.55 -7.39 3.65
CA LYS A 210 0.25 -7.00 4.83
C LYS A 210 0.72 -8.26 5.54
N ALA A 211 1.64 -8.10 6.48
CA ALA A 211 2.00 -9.19 7.40
C ALA A 211 0.70 -9.76 8.01
N ASP A 212 0.44 -11.04 7.72
CA ASP A 212 -0.71 -11.81 8.19
C ASP A 212 -2.10 -11.24 7.79
N GLN A 213 -2.21 -10.48 6.69
CA GLN A 213 -3.51 -10.09 6.15
C GLN A 213 -3.76 -10.68 4.76
N TYR A 214 -4.90 -11.36 4.66
CA TYR A 214 -5.32 -12.09 3.47
C TYR A 214 -6.57 -11.47 2.86
N ALA A 215 -6.68 -11.61 1.55
CA ALA A 215 -7.82 -11.22 0.76
C ALA A 215 -7.96 -12.18 -0.41
N THR A 216 -9.13 -12.21 -1.02
CA THR A 216 -9.32 -12.84 -2.34
C THR A 216 -9.43 -11.74 -3.38
N ALA A 217 -8.67 -11.87 -4.46
CA ALA A 217 -8.67 -10.89 -5.53
C ALA A 217 -8.86 -11.53 -6.90
N VAL A 218 -9.48 -10.77 -7.78
CA VAL A 218 -9.67 -11.07 -9.19
C VAL A 218 -8.44 -10.61 -9.95
N PHE A 219 -7.73 -11.56 -10.54
CA PHE A 219 -6.53 -11.33 -11.34
C PHE A 219 -6.83 -11.55 -12.82
N GLU A 220 -6.51 -10.57 -13.65
CA GLU A 220 -6.64 -10.64 -15.10
C GLU A 220 -5.32 -11.11 -15.71
N VAL A 221 -5.32 -12.29 -16.32
CA VAL A 221 -4.09 -12.99 -16.74
C VAL A 221 -3.44 -12.34 -17.96
N GLU A 222 -4.23 -11.87 -18.93
CA GLU A 222 -3.70 -11.30 -20.17
C GLU A 222 -2.93 -10.00 -19.91
N GLN A 223 -3.53 -9.12 -19.10
CA GLN A 223 -2.96 -7.83 -18.73
C GLN A 223 -1.97 -7.92 -17.56
N ALA A 224 -1.95 -9.05 -16.84
CA ALA A 224 -1.21 -9.24 -15.61
C ALA A 224 -1.48 -8.10 -14.62
N ILE A 225 -2.76 -7.87 -14.30
CA ILE A 225 -3.19 -6.84 -13.35
C ILE A 225 -4.19 -7.40 -12.33
N LEU A 226 -4.21 -6.78 -11.17
CA LEU A 226 -5.24 -7.03 -10.17
C LEU A 226 -6.45 -6.14 -10.49
N SER A 227 -7.55 -6.76 -10.92
CA SER A 227 -8.75 -6.06 -11.39
C SER A 227 -9.66 -5.64 -10.23
N GLN A 228 -9.88 -6.54 -9.27
CA GLN A 228 -10.78 -6.30 -8.14
C GLN A 228 -10.35 -7.08 -6.89
N VAL A 229 -10.74 -6.59 -5.71
CA VAL A 229 -10.62 -7.30 -4.43
C VAL A 229 -12.04 -7.71 -4.00
N LEU A 230 -12.28 -9.00 -3.81
CA LEU A 230 -13.61 -9.57 -3.53
C LEU A 230 -13.92 -9.58 -2.04
N ALA A 231 -12.99 -10.11 -1.24
CA ALA A 231 -13.14 -10.25 0.19
C ALA A 231 -11.81 -9.93 0.88
N LYS A 232 -11.88 -9.21 2.00
CA LYS A 232 -10.77 -9.08 2.94
C LYS A 232 -11.11 -9.93 4.14
N ASP A 233 -10.26 -10.90 4.44
CA ASP A 233 -10.42 -11.68 5.65
C ASP A 233 -10.05 -10.80 6.85
N PRO A 234 -10.95 -10.66 7.84
CA PRO A 234 -10.68 -9.84 9.02
C PRO A 234 -9.74 -10.50 10.03
N TRP A 235 -9.32 -11.76 9.80
CA TRP A 235 -8.61 -12.60 10.77
C TRP A 235 -7.45 -13.34 10.14
#